data_AF-A0A1M5KV14-F1
#
_entry.id   AF-A0A1M5KV14-F1
#
_cell.length_a   1.000
_cell.length_b   1.000
_cell.length_c   1.000
_cell.angle_alpha   90.00
_cell.angle_beta   90.00
_cell.angle_gamma   90.00
#
_symmetry.space_group_name_H-M   'P 1'
#
loop_
_entity.id
_entity.type
_entity.pdbx_description
1 polymer ?
#
loop_
_entity_poly.entity_id
_entity_poly.type
_entity_poly.pdbx_seq_one_letter_code
_entity_poly.pdbx_strand_id
1 'polypeptide(L)' 'MVKDSQGNKLGYVPRKNNVVVANLMDAGKMVYASVHENRWYAMTPDVTIDLYMED' A
#
# COMPACT_ATOMS: atom_id res chain seq x y z
N MET A 1 -4.58 1.02 -6.33
CA MET A 1 -3.32 0.66 -7.02
C MET A 1 -2.19 1.34 -6.26
N VAL A 2 -1.07 0.67 -6.06
CA VAL A 2 0.09 1.22 -5.34
C VAL A 2 1.11 1.74 -6.34
N LYS A 3 1.59 2.97 -6.12
CA LYS A 3 2.60 3.63 -6.95
C LYS A 3 3.71 4.20 -6.07
N ASP A 4 4.89 4.41 -6.63
CA ASP A 4 5.93 5.21 -5.99
C ASP A 4 5.67 6.72 -6.18
N SER A 5 6.54 7.56 -5.60
CA SER A 5 6.45 9.03 -5.71
C SER A 5 6.64 9.57 -7.13
N GLN A 6 7.21 8.78 -8.04
CA GLN A 6 7.38 9.11 -9.45
C GLN A 6 6.22 8.62 -10.31
N GLY A 7 5.24 7.93 -9.69
CA GLY A 7 4.06 7.38 -10.36
C GLY A 7 4.27 6.00 -10.99
N ASN A 8 5.43 5.35 -10.77
CA ASN A 8 5.68 4.00 -11.24
C ASN A 8 4.81 3.00 -10.47
N LYS A 9 4.22 2.04 -11.18
CA LYS A 9 3.34 1.04 -10.58
C LYS A 9 4.16 0.00 -9.81
N LEU A 10 3.93 -0.07 -8.50
CA LEU A 10 4.51 -1.11 -7.63
C LEU A 10 3.62 -2.36 -7.56
N GLY A 11 2.30 -2.19 -7.74
CA GLY A 11 1.37 -3.31 -7.78
C GLY A 11 -0.01 -2.97 -7.21
N TYR A 12 -0.61 -3.96 -6.53
CA TYR A 12 -1.93 -3.86 -5.92
C TYR A 12 -1.90 -4.35 -4.48
N VAL A 13 -2.71 -3.73 -3.64
CA VAL A 13 -3.01 -4.25 -2.29
C VAL A 13 -3.80 -5.56 -2.46
N PRO A 14 -3.44 -6.65 -1.75
CA PRO A 14 -4.19 -7.90 -1.78
C PRO A 14 -5.67 -7.69 -1.47
N ARG A 15 -6.57 -8.40 -2.17
CA ARG A 15 -8.03 -8.24 -2.04
C ARG A 15 -8.53 -8.40 -0.60
N LYS A 16 -7.91 -9.28 0.20
CA LYS A 16 -8.27 -9.47 1.62
C LYS A 16 -8.08 -8.20 2.48
N ASN A 17 -7.16 -7.32 2.09
CA ASN A 17 -6.76 -6.15 2.87
C ASN A 17 -7.17 -4.82 2.21
N ASN A 18 -7.75 -4.85 1.00
CA ASN A 18 -8.00 -3.63 0.22
C ASN A 18 -9.25 -2.86 0.66
N VAL A 19 -10.20 -3.51 1.33
CA VAL A 19 -11.54 -2.93 1.62
C VAL A 19 -11.43 -1.69 2.49
N VAL A 20 -10.61 -1.75 3.55
CA VAL A 20 -10.46 -0.63 4.49
C VAL A 20 -9.85 0.58 3.79
N VAL A 21 -8.76 0.37 3.04
CA VAL A 21 -8.06 1.46 2.33
C VAL A 21 -8.93 2.03 1.21
N ALA A 22 -9.68 1.20 0.49
CA ALA A 22 -10.61 1.64 -0.54
C ALA A 22 -11.70 2.54 0.04
N ASN A 23 -12.35 2.12 1.12
CA ASN A 23 -13.41 2.92 1.76
C ASN A 23 -12.90 4.28 2.26
N LEU A 24 -11.69 4.34 2.81
CA LEU A 24 -11.08 5.60 3.24
C LEU A 24 -10.83 6.54 2.05
N MET A 25 -10.27 6.02 0.95
CA MET A 25 -10.02 6.81 -0.26
C MET A 25 -11.32 7.26 -0.93
N ASP A 26 -12.35 6.42 -0.97
CA ASP A 26 -13.68 6.77 -1.51
C ASP A 26 -14.36 7.87 -0.67
N ALA A 27 -14.04 7.94 0.63
CA ALA A 27 -14.47 9.02 1.53
C ALA A 27 -13.62 10.30 1.42
N GLY A 28 -12.64 10.35 0.51
CA GLY A 28 -11.79 11.51 0.29
C GLY A 28 -10.59 11.62 1.25
N LYS A 29 -10.27 10.57 2.00
CA LYS A 29 -9.09 10.55 2.88
C LYS A 29 -7.82 10.24 2.09
N MET A 30 -6.78 11.04 2.30
CA MET A 30 -5.45 10.78 1.78
C MET A 30 -4.77 9.71 2.65
N VAL A 31 -4.49 8.56 2.05
CA VAL A 31 -3.76 7.46 2.71
C VAL A 31 -2.39 7.32 2.06
N TYR A 32 -1.34 7.32 2.86
CA TYR A 32 0.03 7.08 2.42
C TYR A 32 0.63 5.89 3.16
N ALA A 33 1.70 5.36 2.58
CA ALA A 33 2.29 4.10 2.96
C ALA A 33 3.80 4.26 3.09
N SER A 34 4.38 3.76 4.18
CA SER A 34 5.83 3.58 4.30
C SER A 34 6.18 2.10 4.20
N VAL A 35 7.21 1.77 3.42
CA VAL A 35 7.73 0.39 3.37
C VAL A 35 8.57 0.17 4.61
N HIS A 36 8.04 -0.60 5.55
CA HIS A 36 8.72 -0.90 6.81
C HIS A 36 9.78 -1.99 6.62
N GLU A 37 9.47 -3.00 5.80
CA GLU A 37 10.39 -4.11 5.57
C GLU A 37 10.21 -4.70 4.16
N ASN A 38 11.33 -5.02 3.51
CA ASN A 38 11.39 -5.72 2.24
C ASN A 38 12.23 -6.99 2.41
N ARG A 39 11.58 -8.13 2.68
CA ARG A 39 12.25 -9.44 2.75
C ARG A 39 11.97 -10.23 1.49
N TRP A 40 13.01 -10.84 0.95
CA TRP A 40 12.87 -11.80 -0.14
C TRP A 40 12.75 -13.20 0.46
N TYR A 41 11.56 -13.78 0.44
CA TYR A 41 11.38 -15.20 0.73
C TYR A 41 11.34 -15.97 -0.59
N ALA A 42 12.45 -16.65 -0.89
CA ALA A 42 12.66 -17.37 -2.15
C ALA A 42 12.47 -16.49 -3.41
N MET A 43 11.31 -16.59 -4.07
CA MET A 43 11.01 -15.97 -5.38
C MET A 43 10.02 -14.80 -5.29
N THR A 44 9.53 -14.47 -4.10
CA THR A 44 8.49 -13.45 -3.91
C THR A 44 8.93 -12.42 -2.87
N PRO A 45 8.83 -11.11 -3.18
CA PRO A 45 9.05 -10.08 -2.19
C PRO A 45 7.89 -10.07 -1.20
N ASP A 46 8.21 -10.19 0.08
CA ASP A 46 7.30 -9.96 1.19
C ASP A 46 7.53 -8.52 1.69
N VAL A 47 6.51 -7.70 1.49
CA VAL A 47 6.56 -6.25 1.76
C VAL A 47 5.57 -5.93 2.85
N THR A 48 6.09 -5.50 4.00
CA THR A 48 5.26 -4.97 5.08
C THR A 48 5.16 -3.47 4.92
N ILE A 49 3.94 -2.96 4.95
CA ILE A 49 3.62 -1.56 4.72
C ILE A 49 2.82 -1.04 5.91
N ASP A 50 3.28 0.06 6.48
CA ASP A 50 2.52 0.82 7.47
C ASP A 50 1.69 1.88 6.76
N LEU A 51 0.40 1.94 7.08
CA LEU A 51 -0.54 2.89 6.52
C LEU A 51 -0.74 4.05 7.48
N TYR A 52 -0.73 5.25 6.92
CA TYR A 52 -0.92 6.49 7.64
C TYR A 52 -1.94 7.35 6.91
N MET A 53 -2.56 8.25 7.65
CA MET A 53 -3.54 9.18 7.16
C MET A 53 -3.15 10.58 7.65
N GLU A 54 -3.25 11.56 6.76
CA GLU A 54 -3.08 12.97 7.11
C GLU A 54 -4.47 13.53 7.47
N ASP A 55 -4.55 14.29 8.57
CA ASP A 55 -5.78 14.96 9.02
C ASP A 55 -5.90 16.36 8.43
#